data_AF-A0A674JPH4-F1
#
_entry.id   AF-A0A674JPH4-F1
#
_cell.length_a   1.000
_cell.length_b   1.000
_cell.length_c   1.000
_cell.angle_alpha   90.00
_cell.angle_beta   90.00
_cell.angle_gamma   90.00
#
_symmetry.space_group_name_H-M   'P 1'
#
loop_
_entity.id
_entity.type
_entity.pdbx_description
1 polymer ?
#
loop_
_entity_poly.entity_id
_entity_poly.type
_entity_poly.pdbx_seq_one_letter_code
_entity_poly.pdbx_strand_id
1 'polypeptide(L)'
;MALMKSGWLWRQSSILRRWKRNWFVLWLDGGLVYYQDETQRDLEGRIHIKFNCRDIKTGRECRDVQPPEGKSRDCLMTIVLRDGSKVTLCAESEDDAVAWKMAVLEAKNTPVHMYDPYDDYYQTVPLDSHQTMYVSSGYYGNQYGGMCFPIMASP
;
A
#
# COMPACT_ATOMS: atom_id res chain seq x y z
N MET A 1 -1.41 -5.82 -12.60
CA MET A 1 -1.43 -5.69 -11.13
C MET A 1 -0.40 -6.66 -10.58
N ALA A 2 0.46 -6.21 -9.67
CA ALA A 2 1.50 -7.06 -9.08
C ALA A 2 1.05 -7.55 -7.69
N LEU A 3 1.16 -8.86 -7.46
CA LEU A 3 0.73 -9.51 -6.22
C LEU A 3 1.67 -9.11 -5.08
N MET A 4 1.10 -8.73 -3.94
CA MET A 4 1.88 -8.39 -2.74
C MET A 4 1.79 -9.49 -1.69
N LYS A 5 0.58 -9.97 -1.39
CA LYS A 5 0.36 -11.10 -0.46
C LYS A 5 -0.94 -11.82 -0.80
N SER A 6 -0.98 -13.12 -0.65
CA SER A 6 -2.21 -13.90 -0.68
C SER A 6 -2.23 -14.94 0.44
N GLY A 7 -3.41 -15.40 0.81
CA GLY A 7 -3.54 -16.42 1.84
C GLY A 7 -4.96 -16.55 2.38
N TRP A 8 -5.18 -17.62 3.14
CA TRP A 8 -6.43 -17.84 3.83
C TRP A 8 -6.55 -16.95 5.06
N LEU A 9 -7.70 -16.30 5.21
CA LEU A 9 -8.08 -15.62 6.45
C LEU A 9 -9.53 -15.95 6.77
N TRP A 10 -9.84 -15.97 8.05
CA TRP A 10 -11.22 -15.97 8.51
C TRP A 10 -11.73 -14.55 8.47
N ARG A 11 -12.91 -14.36 7.91
CA ARG A 11 -13.62 -13.08 7.87
C ARG A 11 -14.90 -13.19 8.67
N GLN A 12 -15.16 -12.18 9.49
CA GLN A 12 -16.44 -12.07 10.18
C GLN A 12 -17.48 -11.42 9.27
N SER A 13 -18.66 -12.03 9.17
CA SER A 13 -19.82 -11.43 8.50
C SER A 13 -20.37 -10.26 9.31
N SER A 14 -20.76 -9.19 8.62
CA SER A 14 -21.27 -7.97 9.26
C SER A 14 -22.66 -8.16 9.89
N ILE A 15 -23.50 -9.01 9.29
CA ILE A 15 -24.90 -9.23 9.72
C ILE A 15 -24.97 -10.33 10.79
N LEU A 16 -24.49 -11.53 10.48
CA LEU A 16 -24.64 -12.71 11.33
C LEU A 16 -23.48 -12.91 12.32
N ARG A 17 -22.42 -12.09 12.24
CA ARG A 17 -21.20 -12.19 13.07
C ARG A 17 -20.50 -13.55 13.04
N ARG A 18 -20.84 -14.41 12.07
CA ARG A 18 -20.21 -15.72 11.82
C ARG A 18 -18.90 -15.55 11.10
N TRP A 19 -17.95 -16.43 11.42
CA TRP A 19 -16.65 -16.52 10.76
C TRP A 19 -16.74 -17.42 9.52
N LYS A 20 -16.24 -16.94 8.39
CA LYS A 20 -16.11 -17.69 7.13
C LYS A 20 -14.66 -17.66 6.68
N ARG A 21 -14.12 -18.79 6.24
CA ARG A 21 -12.77 -18.85 5.66
C ARG A 21 -12.85 -18.36 4.22
N ASN A 22 -12.02 -17.38 3.86
CA ASN A 22 -11.94 -16.81 2.52
C ASN A 22 -10.48 -16.71 2.07
N TRP A 23 -10.26 -16.79 0.76
CA TRP A 23 -8.94 -16.57 0.17
C TRP A 23 -8.76 -15.08 -0.12
N PHE A 24 -7.79 -14.45 0.53
CA PHE A 24 -7.49 -13.04 0.36
C PHE A 24 -6.30 -12.85 -0.58
N VAL A 25 -6.38 -11.80 -1.39
CA VAL A 25 -5.35 -11.39 -2.34
C VAL A 25 -5.18 -9.88 -2.22
N LEU A 26 -3.99 -9.46 -1.80
CA LEU A 26 -3.59 -8.07 -1.68
C LEU A 26 -2.65 -7.71 -2.83
N TRP A 27 -3.06 -6.70 -3.58
CA TRP A 27 -2.34 -6.18 -4.73
C TRP A 27 -1.53 -4.93 -4.33
N LEU A 28 -0.41 -4.71 -5.02
CA LEU A 28 0.47 -3.54 -4.82
C LEU A 28 -0.21 -2.20 -5.12
N ASP A 29 -1.32 -2.20 -5.86
CA ASP A 29 -2.13 -1.00 -6.13
C ASP A 29 -3.02 -0.58 -4.92
N GLY A 30 -3.03 -1.39 -3.86
CA GLY A 30 -3.88 -1.19 -2.69
C GLY A 30 -5.25 -1.86 -2.80
N GLY A 31 -5.49 -2.73 -3.78
CA GLY A 31 -6.68 -3.58 -3.83
C GLY A 31 -6.54 -4.80 -2.92
N LEU A 32 -7.35 -4.89 -1.87
CA LEU A 32 -7.54 -6.12 -1.10
C LEU A 32 -8.82 -6.81 -1.57
N VAL A 33 -8.66 -7.94 -2.25
CA VAL A 33 -9.75 -8.73 -2.84
C VAL A 33 -9.88 -10.03 -2.06
N TYR A 34 -11.10 -10.53 -1.89
CA TYR A 34 -11.31 -11.84 -1.29
C TYR A 34 -12.34 -12.67 -2.06
N TYR A 35 -12.05 -13.95 -2.13
CA TYR A 35 -12.77 -14.95 -2.89
C TYR A 35 -13.33 -16.02 -1.96
N GLN A 36 -14.29 -16.79 -2.45
CA GLN A 36 -14.78 -17.97 -1.74
C GLN A 36 -13.65 -18.97 -1.48
N ASP A 37 -12.78 -19.18 -2.48
CA ASP A 37 -11.67 -20.13 -2.42
C ASP A 37 -10.43 -19.65 -3.20
N GLU A 38 -9.37 -20.46 -3.15
CA GLU A 38 -8.10 -20.21 -3.84
C GLU A 38 -8.19 -20.27 -5.37
N THR A 39 -9.29 -20.78 -5.93
CA THR A 39 -9.49 -20.83 -7.38
C THR A 39 -9.73 -19.44 -7.98
N GLN A 40 -10.05 -18.45 -7.12
CA GLN A 40 -10.30 -17.05 -7.48
C GLN A 40 -11.43 -16.88 -8.52
N ARG A 41 -12.35 -17.85 -8.60
CA ARG A 41 -13.50 -17.81 -9.52
C ARG A 41 -14.64 -16.96 -8.95
N ASP A 42 -14.96 -17.17 -7.68
CA ASP A 42 -16.09 -16.54 -7.01
C ASP A 42 -15.63 -15.38 -6.14
N LEU A 43 -15.70 -14.17 -6.70
CA LEU A 43 -15.38 -12.93 -6.00
C LEU A 43 -16.46 -12.61 -4.94
N GLU A 44 -16.07 -12.55 -3.66
CA GLU A 44 -16.99 -12.12 -2.60
C GLU A 44 -16.95 -10.60 -2.35
N GLY A 45 -15.80 -9.97 -2.58
CA GLY A 45 -15.69 -8.53 -2.40
C GLY A 45 -14.28 -7.97 -2.61
N ARG A 46 -14.23 -6.64 -2.67
CA ARG A 46 -13.00 -5.86 -2.85
C ARG A 46 -13.02 -4.63 -1.96
N ILE A 47 -11.88 -4.36 -1.34
CA ILE A 47 -11.63 -3.22 -0.48
C ILE A 47 -10.46 -2.44 -1.08
N HIS A 48 -10.67 -1.17 -1.39
CA HIS A 48 -9.60 -0.28 -1.85
C HIS A 48 -8.84 0.27 -0.64
N ILE A 49 -7.86 -0.46 -0.13
CA ILE A 49 -7.06 -0.11 1.06
C ILE A 49 -6.44 1.26 0.93
N LYS A 50 -5.82 1.56 -0.22
CA LYS A 50 -5.13 2.84 -0.46
C LYS A 50 -6.00 4.06 -0.16
N PHE A 51 -7.27 4.00 -0.51
CA PHE A 51 -8.21 5.11 -0.32
C PHE A 51 -9.03 4.96 0.96
N ASN A 52 -9.53 3.76 1.24
CA ASN A 52 -10.54 3.54 2.27
C ASN A 52 -9.94 3.14 3.62
N CYS A 53 -8.70 2.65 3.70
CA CYS A 53 -8.11 2.24 4.98
C CYS A 53 -7.76 3.46 5.84
N ARG A 54 -8.46 3.60 6.97
CA ARG A 54 -8.19 4.60 7.99
C ARG A 54 -7.13 4.09 8.97
N ASP A 55 -7.36 2.91 9.54
CA ASP A 55 -6.56 2.34 10.62
C ASP A 55 -6.62 0.81 10.60
N ILE A 56 -5.62 0.15 11.18
CA ILE A 56 -5.55 -1.33 11.28
C ILE A 56 -5.20 -1.73 12.70
N LYS A 57 -6.11 -2.47 13.32
CA LYS A 57 -6.00 -2.97 14.68
C LYS A 57 -5.64 -4.43 14.69
N THR A 58 -4.82 -4.87 15.64
CA THR A 58 -4.40 -6.27 15.78
C THR A 58 -4.53 -6.76 17.20
N GLY A 59 -4.74 -8.07 17.36
CA GLY A 59 -4.81 -8.73 18.65
C GLY A 59 -5.82 -8.11 19.61
N ARG A 60 -5.34 -7.72 20.79
CA ARG A 60 -6.14 -7.11 21.88
C ARG A 60 -6.69 -5.72 21.54
N GLU A 61 -6.20 -5.08 20.49
CA GLU A 61 -6.77 -3.82 19.99
C GLU A 61 -8.17 -4.02 19.38
N CYS A 62 -8.49 -5.26 18.94
CA CYS A 62 -9.80 -5.67 18.44
C CYS A 62 -10.79 -5.88 19.60
N ARG A 63 -11.15 -4.78 20.29
CA ARG A 63 -12.16 -4.79 21.35
C ARG A 63 -13.50 -5.28 20.79
N ASP A 64 -14.26 -6.01 21.62
CA ASP A 64 -15.62 -6.49 21.33
C ASP A 64 -15.77 -7.53 20.20
N VAL A 65 -14.66 -8.07 19.69
CA VAL A 65 -14.65 -9.20 18.75
C VAL A 65 -14.28 -10.48 19.49
N GLN A 66 -15.09 -11.53 19.31
CA GLN A 66 -14.75 -12.89 19.74
C GLN A 66 -14.08 -13.64 18.58
N PRO A 67 -12.89 -14.24 18.81
CA PRO A 67 -12.20 -15.01 17.79
C PRO A 67 -12.99 -16.28 17.42
N PRO A 68 -12.66 -16.92 16.28
CA PRO A 68 -13.19 -18.24 15.95
C PRO A 68 -12.87 -19.26 17.05
N GLU A 69 -13.65 -20.33 17.14
CA GLU A 69 -13.41 -21.43 18.09
C GLU A 69 -11.98 -21.96 17.96
N GLY A 70 -11.26 -22.04 19.09
CA GLY A 70 -9.88 -22.53 19.14
C GLY A 70 -8.80 -21.52 18.71
N LYS A 71 -9.15 -20.26 18.37
CA LYS A 71 -8.16 -19.22 18.04
C LYS A 71 -7.95 -18.22 19.18
N SER A 72 -6.72 -17.75 19.34
CA SER A 72 -6.41 -16.66 20.26
C SER A 72 -6.97 -15.34 19.72
N ARG A 73 -7.22 -14.39 20.63
CA ARG A 73 -7.53 -13.01 20.26
C ARG A 73 -6.36 -12.35 19.55
N ASP A 74 -5.13 -12.79 19.81
CA ASP A 74 -3.91 -12.23 19.22
C ASP A 74 -3.83 -12.50 17.70
N CYS A 75 -4.56 -13.50 17.20
CA CYS A 75 -4.71 -13.78 15.76
C CYS A 75 -5.69 -12.83 15.04
N LEU A 76 -6.39 -11.94 15.77
CA LEU A 76 -7.37 -11.03 15.18
C LEU A 76 -6.70 -9.82 14.52
N MET A 77 -7.30 -9.37 13.43
CA MET A 77 -6.98 -8.10 12.79
C MET A 77 -8.27 -7.42 12.34
N THR A 78 -8.40 -6.11 12.53
CA THR A 78 -9.54 -5.33 12.07
C THR A 78 -9.07 -4.17 11.21
N ILE A 79 -9.54 -4.12 9.97
CA ILE A 79 -9.34 -3.00 9.07
C ILE A 79 -10.49 -2.02 9.27
N VAL A 80 -10.18 -0.81 9.73
CA VAL A 80 -11.16 0.27 9.91
C VAL A 80 -11.17 1.12 8.65
N LEU A 81 -12.33 1.21 8.02
CA LEU A 81 -12.52 1.98 6.80
C LEU A 81 -12.96 3.43 7.12
N ARG A 82 -12.73 4.33 6.17
CA ARG A 82 -13.04 5.77 6.30
C ARG A 82 -14.53 6.04 6.46
N ASP A 83 -15.38 5.20 5.88
CA ASP A 83 -16.84 5.25 6.01
C ASP A 83 -17.34 4.81 7.41
N GLY A 84 -16.44 4.39 8.29
CA GLY A 84 -16.76 3.89 9.63
C GLY A 84 -17.05 2.39 9.68
N SER A 85 -17.17 1.73 8.53
CA SER A 85 -17.28 0.28 8.47
C SER A 85 -15.97 -0.39 8.89
N LYS A 86 -16.06 -1.65 9.32
CA LYS A 86 -14.92 -2.41 9.82
C LYS A 86 -14.95 -3.80 9.21
N VAL A 87 -13.78 -4.26 8.78
CA VAL A 87 -13.59 -5.62 8.28
C VAL A 87 -12.74 -6.37 9.29
N THR A 88 -13.40 -7.25 10.03
CA THR A 88 -12.77 -8.08 11.06
C THR A 88 -12.30 -9.39 10.45
N LEU A 89 -11.02 -9.67 10.64
CA LEU A 89 -10.31 -10.83 10.12
C LEU A 89 -9.63 -11.59 11.27
N CYS A 90 -9.38 -12.89 11.07
CA CYS A 90 -8.57 -13.70 11.95
C CYS A 90 -7.60 -14.52 11.10
N ALA A 91 -6.31 -14.41 11.42
CA ALA A 91 -5.25 -15.18 10.78
C ALA A 91 -5.06 -16.55 11.45
N GLU A 92 -4.16 -17.36 10.89
CA GLU A 92 -3.84 -18.67 11.46
C GLU A 92 -2.98 -18.55 12.73
N SER A 93 -2.09 -17.55 12.77
CA SER A 93 -1.21 -17.23 13.90
C SER A 93 -1.21 -15.73 14.21
N GLU A 94 -0.64 -15.34 15.36
CA GLU A 94 -0.38 -13.93 15.68
C GLU A 94 0.59 -13.30 14.68
N ASP A 95 1.67 -14.01 14.34
CA ASP A 95 2.67 -13.56 13.37
C ASP A 95 2.05 -13.31 12.00
N ASP A 96 1.13 -14.17 11.55
CA ASP A 96 0.40 -13.95 10.31
C ASP A 96 -0.49 -12.70 10.38
N ALA A 97 -1.15 -12.46 11.50
CA ALA A 97 -1.98 -11.26 11.68
C ALA A 97 -1.13 -9.98 11.59
N VAL A 98 0.06 -10.00 12.20
CA VAL A 98 1.04 -8.90 12.11
C VAL A 98 1.55 -8.75 10.67
N ALA A 99 1.91 -9.85 10.01
CA ALA A 99 2.38 -9.84 8.62
C ALA A 99 1.32 -9.26 7.67
N TRP A 100 0.05 -9.60 7.86
CA TRP A 100 -1.06 -9.02 7.12
C TRP A 100 -1.24 -7.53 7.41
N LYS A 101 -1.13 -7.10 8.68
CA LYS A 101 -1.17 -5.68 9.03
C LYS A 101 -0.06 -4.90 8.32
N MET A 102 1.18 -5.38 8.39
CA MET A 102 2.32 -4.73 7.73
C MET A 102 2.11 -4.63 6.23
N ALA A 103 1.69 -5.74 5.59
CA ALA A 103 1.39 -5.74 4.17
C ALA A 103 0.29 -4.70 3.82
N VAL A 104 -0.83 -4.68 4.52
CA VAL A 104 -1.91 -3.72 4.23
C VAL A 104 -1.46 -2.27 4.45
N LEU A 105 -0.62 -1.99 5.45
CA LEU A 105 -0.03 -0.66 5.66
C LEU A 105 0.95 -0.29 4.55
N GLU A 106 1.75 -1.24 4.06
CA GLU A 106 2.66 -1.05 2.95
C GLU A 106 1.88 -0.70 1.68
N ALA A 107 0.91 -1.53 1.28
CA ALA A 107 0.05 -1.27 0.11
C ALA A 107 -0.71 0.05 0.19
N LYS A 108 -1.03 0.54 1.39
CA LYS A 108 -1.63 1.86 1.59
C LYS A 108 -0.65 2.98 1.21
N ASN A 109 0.63 2.81 1.54
CA ASN A 109 1.68 3.81 1.36
C ASN A 109 2.44 3.68 0.04
N THR A 110 2.30 2.56 -0.68
CA THR A 110 3.00 2.33 -1.95
C THR A 110 2.65 3.44 -2.97
N PRO A 111 3.64 4.25 -3.39
CA PRO A 111 3.45 5.14 -4.52
C PRO A 111 3.24 4.26 -5.75
N VAL A 112 2.09 4.40 -6.40
CA VAL A 112 1.90 3.77 -7.70
C VAL A 112 2.69 4.67 -8.64
N HIS A 113 3.92 4.26 -8.97
CA HIS A 113 4.69 4.90 -10.03
C HIS A 113 3.93 4.67 -11.33
N MET A 114 3.10 5.65 -11.69
CA MET A 114 2.56 5.75 -13.03
C MET A 114 3.74 6.20 -13.88
N TYR A 115 4.27 5.30 -14.71
CA TYR A 115 5.27 5.67 -15.70
C TYR A 115 4.58 6.65 -16.66
N ASP A 116 4.89 7.92 -16.52
CA ASP A 116 4.54 8.93 -17.50
C ASP A 116 5.69 8.95 -18.52
N PRO A 117 5.47 8.50 -19.78
CA PRO A 117 6.49 8.51 -20.81
C PRO A 117 6.97 9.92 -21.20
N TYR A 118 6.36 10.98 -20.65
CA TYR A 118 6.74 12.37 -20.86
C TYR A 118 7.29 13.05 -19.59
N ASP A 119 7.37 12.36 -18.46
CA ASP A 119 7.89 12.90 -17.19
C ASP A 119 9.32 12.41 -16.95
N ASP A 120 10.30 13.08 -17.57
CA ASP A 120 11.75 12.82 -17.44
C ASP A 120 12.36 13.42 -16.15
N TYR A 121 11.53 13.90 -15.21
CA TYR A 121 12.00 14.51 -13.96
C TYR A 121 12.28 13.46 -12.88
N TYR A 122 13.54 13.02 -12.79
CA TYR A 122 14.08 12.43 -11.57
C TYR A 122 13.95 13.43 -10.40
N GLN A 123 13.00 13.20 -9.48
CA GLN A 123 12.97 13.93 -8.20
C GLN A 123 13.53 13.10 -7.04
N THR A 124 14.80 13.42 -6.77
CA THR A 124 15.50 13.56 -5.47
C THR A 124 15.72 12.34 -4.57
N VAL A 125 16.99 11.91 -4.51
CA VAL A 125 17.61 11.25 -3.35
C VAL A 125 18.11 12.31 -2.34
N PRO A 126 18.04 12.06 -1.02
CA PRO A 126 18.62 12.93 -0.01
C PRO A 126 20.17 13.00 -0.08
N LEU A 127 20.72 14.17 0.24
CA LEU A 127 22.16 14.46 0.30
C LEU A 127 22.89 13.55 1.28
N ASP A 128 23.89 12.81 0.81
CA ASP A 128 24.89 12.19 1.68
C ASP A 128 26.04 13.18 1.95
N SER A 129 26.70 12.97 3.09
CA SER A 129 27.78 13.74 3.74
C SER A 129 29.01 14.06 2.89
N HIS A 130 29.09 13.55 1.65
CA HIS A 130 30.16 13.86 0.69
C HIS A 130 29.81 14.96 -0.33
N GLN A 131 28.64 15.62 -0.22
CA GLN A 131 28.27 16.85 -0.97
C GLN A 131 28.46 16.82 -2.50
N THR A 132 28.61 15.67 -3.15
CA THR A 132 28.74 15.61 -4.61
C THR A 132 27.38 15.45 -5.28
N MET A 133 26.84 16.56 -5.82
CA MET A 133 25.73 16.53 -6.78
C MET A 133 26.29 16.59 -8.21
N TYR A 134 26.02 15.55 -9.01
CA TYR A 134 26.21 15.62 -10.46
C TYR A 134 24.90 16.11 -11.10
N VAL A 135 24.90 17.37 -11.53
CA VAL A 135 23.81 17.95 -12.33
C VAL A 135 24.35 18.13 -13.75
N SER A 136 23.95 17.26 -14.67
CA SER A 136 24.21 17.46 -16.10
C SER A 136 23.10 18.34 -16.67
N SER A 137 23.38 19.64 -16.84
CA SER A 137 22.43 20.59 -17.40
C SER A 137 22.49 20.56 -18.93
N GLY A 138 21.75 19.64 -19.54
CA GLY A 138 21.40 19.75 -20.96
C GLY A 138 20.06 20.47 -21.08
N TYR A 139 20.02 21.64 -21.73
CA TYR A 139 19.18 21.94 -22.91
C TYR A 139 19.00 23.44 -23.17
N TYR A 140 19.11 23.76 -24.46
CA TYR A 140 18.89 25.02 -25.16
C TYR A 140 17.50 25.62 -24.92
N GLY A 141 17.43 26.96 -24.88
CA GLY A 141 16.20 27.74 -25.04
C GLY A 141 16.53 29.13 -25.61
N ASN A 142 16.14 29.37 -26.85
CA ASN A 142 16.42 30.55 -27.67
C ASN A 142 15.28 31.58 -27.52
N GLN A 143 15.54 32.86 -27.19
CA GLN A 143 14.75 34.02 -27.65
C GLN A 143 15.39 35.38 -27.27
N TYR A 144 15.68 36.15 -28.33
CA TYR A 144 15.94 37.59 -28.50
C TYR A 144 16.02 38.54 -27.29
N GLY A 145 17.14 39.30 -27.25
CA GLY A 145 17.17 40.70 -26.84
C GLY A 145 17.95 41.00 -25.56
N GLY A 146 19.20 41.47 -25.70
CA GLY A 146 19.94 42.11 -24.60
C GLY A 146 21.44 41.88 -24.66
N MET A 147 22.18 42.92 -25.03
CA MET A 147 23.63 42.97 -25.16
C MET A 147 24.39 42.40 -23.94
N CYS A 148 25.40 41.57 -24.17
CA CYS A 148 26.60 41.56 -23.33
C CYS A 148 27.83 41.07 -24.10
N PHE A 149 28.93 41.78 -23.91
CA PHE A 149 30.12 41.83 -24.77
C PHE A 149 31.03 40.59 -24.65
N PRO A 150 31.83 40.26 -25.69
CA PRO A 150 32.86 39.23 -25.58
C PRO A 150 34.05 39.76 -24.77
N ILE A 151 34.33 39.11 -23.65
CA ILE A 151 35.58 39.32 -22.91
C ILE A 151 36.64 38.42 -23.58
N MET A 152 37.56 39.04 -24.32
CA MET A 152 38.77 38.38 -24.82
C MET A 152 39.61 37.85 -23.66
N ALA A 153 40.11 36.63 -23.79
CA ALA A 153 41.30 36.18 -23.08
C ALA A 153 42.25 35.50 -24.08
N SER A 154 43.30 36.24 -24.46
CA SER A 154 44.55 35.70 -25.02
C SER A 154 45.34 34.97 -23.90
N PRO A 155 46.35 34.14 -24.19
CA PRO A 155 47.50 34.43 -25.05
C PRO A 155 47.39 33.90 -26.49
#